data_AF-A0A519R301-F1
#
_entry.id   AF-A0A519R301-F1
#
_cell.length_a   1.000
_cell.length_b   1.000
_cell.length_c   1.000
_cell.angle_alpha   90.00
_cell.angle_beta   90.00
_cell.angle_gamma   90.00
#
_symmetry.space_group_name_H-M   'P 1'
#
loop_
_entity.id
_entity.type
_entity.pdbx_description
1 polymer ?
#
loop_
_entity_poly.entity_id
_entity_poly.type
_entity_poly.pdbx_seq_one_letter_code
_entity_poly.pdbx_strand_id
1 'polypeptide(L)'
;MSLKSIAAKIFAKNIYNKTQKWANDPVATQQKVFKDLIRQAKDTQFGKDHHFDAIRTYEDFAKNVPVRDYEGLKSYVDKVVKGQENVLWKGKPLYFAKTSGTTSGAKYIPLTKESMPFHIQAARNAILLYIHETGNADFVSGKMIFLQGSPILEEKHGIQFGRLSGIVAHFVPKYLQKNRMPSWETNCIEDWETKVDAIVAETINEDMA
;
A
#
# COMPACT_ATOMS: atom_id res chain seq x y z
N MET A 1 -10.75 23.53 -20.62
CA MET A 1 -10.29 22.96 -19.33
C MET A 1 -11.40 23.04 -18.32
N SER A 2 -11.76 21.91 -17.69
CA SER A 2 -12.75 21.89 -16.60
C SER A 2 -12.17 22.51 -15.33
N LEU A 3 -13.04 22.99 -14.42
CA LEU A 3 -12.64 23.45 -13.07
C LEU A 3 -11.84 22.36 -12.33
N LYS A 4 -12.17 21.08 -12.56
CA LYS A 4 -11.44 19.93 -12.01
C LYS A 4 -10.00 19.85 -12.52
N SER A 5 -9.78 20.07 -13.82
CA SER A 5 -8.45 20.08 -14.45
C SER A 5 -7.56 21.21 -13.88
N ILE A 6 -8.12 22.42 -13.71
CA ILE A 6 -7.40 23.55 -13.10
C ILE A 6 -7.03 23.25 -11.64
N ALA A 7 -7.99 22.78 -10.85
CA ALA A 7 -7.75 22.42 -9.45
C ALA A 7 -6.71 21.28 -9.31
N ALA A 8 -6.76 20.28 -10.20
CA ALA A 8 -5.80 19.18 -10.24
C ALA A 8 -4.37 19.66 -10.52
N LYS A 9 -4.17 20.60 -11.45
CA LYS A 9 -2.85 21.20 -11.74
C LYS A 9 -2.28 21.97 -10.54
N ILE A 10 -3.12 22.75 -9.85
CA ILE A 10 -2.70 23.46 -8.62
C ILE A 10 -2.29 22.45 -7.54
N PHE A 11 -3.11 21.41 -7.35
CA PHE A 11 -2.82 20.38 -6.36
C PHE A 11 -1.55 19.59 -6.71
N ALA A 12 -1.36 19.27 -7.99
CA ALA A 12 -0.18 18.63 -8.52
C ALA A 12 1.10 19.42 -8.21
N LYS A 13 1.11 20.74 -8.43
CA LYS A 13 2.22 21.62 -8.06
C LYS A 13 2.53 21.60 -6.56
N ASN A 14 1.50 21.62 -5.71
CA ASN A 14 1.69 21.52 -4.26
C ASN A 14 2.31 20.17 -3.86
N ILE A 15 1.80 19.06 -4.41
CA ILE A 15 2.33 17.72 -4.12
C ILE A 15 3.76 17.57 -4.64
N TYR A 16 4.06 18.04 -5.85
CA TYR A 16 5.42 18.08 -6.38
C TYR A 16 6.36 18.80 -5.43
N ASN A 17 6.02 20.03 -5.01
CA ASN A 17 6.86 20.81 -4.09
C ASN A 17 7.05 20.09 -2.74
N LYS A 18 6.01 19.42 -2.21
CA LYS A 18 6.13 18.60 -1.00
C LYS A 18 7.05 17.39 -1.21
N THR A 19 6.99 16.76 -2.38
CA THR A 19 7.86 15.65 -2.76
C THR A 19 9.32 16.10 -2.86
N GLN A 20 9.58 17.22 -3.53
CA GLN A 20 10.92 17.77 -3.69
C GLN A 20 11.61 18.06 -2.35
N LYS A 21 10.86 18.47 -1.31
CA LYS A 21 11.44 18.73 0.02
C LYS A 21 12.17 17.55 0.64
N TRP A 22 11.70 16.32 0.41
CA TRP A 22 12.37 15.12 0.93
C TRP A 22 13.18 14.40 -0.16
N ALA A 23 12.79 14.52 -1.43
CA ALA A 23 13.50 13.90 -2.54
C ALA A 23 14.87 14.55 -2.82
N ASN A 24 15.00 15.87 -2.56
CA ASN A 24 16.25 16.60 -2.81
C ASN A 24 17.31 16.42 -1.71
N ASP A 25 16.96 15.79 -0.59
CA ASP A 25 17.92 15.34 0.42
C ASP A 25 17.63 13.87 0.80
N PRO A 26 17.92 12.93 -0.13
CA PRO A 26 17.52 11.55 0.01
C PRO A 26 18.25 10.85 1.16
N VAL A 27 19.52 11.21 1.41
CA VAL A 27 20.33 10.59 2.48
C VAL A 27 19.80 10.99 3.86
N ALA A 28 19.59 12.28 4.13
CA ALA A 28 19.04 12.70 5.42
C ALA A 28 17.61 12.19 5.62
N THR A 29 16.82 12.13 4.54
CA THR A 29 15.47 11.55 4.57
C THR A 29 15.49 10.08 4.96
N GLN A 30 16.32 9.26 4.32
CA GLN A 30 16.47 7.84 4.66
C GLN A 30 16.96 7.65 6.09
N GLN A 31 17.95 8.43 6.54
CA GLN A 31 18.45 8.36 7.92
C GLN A 31 17.36 8.70 8.95
N LYS A 32 16.50 9.67 8.65
CA LYS A 32 15.37 10.03 9.52
C LYS A 32 14.36 8.89 9.63
N VAL A 33 13.98 8.29 8.49
CA VAL A 33 13.07 7.14 8.47
C VAL A 33 13.69 5.96 9.22
N PHE A 34 14.96 5.64 8.95
CA PHE A 34 15.69 4.57 9.62
C PHE A 34 15.68 4.74 11.15
N LYS A 35 16.09 5.90 11.66
CA LYS A 35 16.11 6.17 13.11
C LYS A 35 14.72 6.04 13.74
N ASP A 36 13.69 6.49 13.04
CA ASP A 36 12.32 6.37 13.53
C ASP A 36 11.85 4.90 13.59
N LEU A 37 12.12 4.12 12.55
CA LEU A 37 11.77 2.70 12.49
C LEU A 37 12.47 1.88 13.58
N ILE A 38 13.79 2.06 13.75
CA ILE A 38 14.56 1.37 14.81
C ILE A 38 14.01 1.72 16.19
N ARG A 39 13.78 3.00 16.45
CA ARG A 39 13.24 3.47 17.74
C ARG A 39 11.87 2.88 18.04
N GLN A 40 10.98 2.81 17.05
CA GLN A 40 9.63 2.28 17.25
C GLN A 40 9.59 0.76 17.40
N ALA A 41 10.51 0.04 16.75
CA ALA A 41 10.54 -1.41 16.75
C ALA A 41 11.39 -2.02 17.89
N LYS A 42 12.15 -1.22 18.64
CA LYS A 42 13.13 -1.73 19.62
C LYS A 42 12.56 -2.71 20.65
N ASP A 43 11.31 -2.52 21.08
CA ASP A 43 10.68 -3.34 22.13
C ASP A 43 9.96 -4.59 21.58
N THR A 44 9.92 -4.73 20.25
CA THR A 44 9.37 -5.92 19.58
C THR A 44 10.28 -7.12 19.74
N GLN A 45 9.76 -8.33 19.52
CA GLN A 45 10.58 -9.55 19.51
C GLN A 45 11.71 -9.43 18.50
N PHE A 46 11.42 -9.01 17.26
CA PHE A 46 12.43 -8.84 16.22
C PHE A 46 13.47 -7.79 16.62
N GLY A 47 13.03 -6.68 17.23
CA GLY A 47 13.95 -5.65 17.74
C GLY A 47 14.88 -6.15 18.83
N LYS A 48 14.37 -6.96 19.76
CA LYS A 48 15.17 -7.58 20.83
C LYS A 48 16.15 -8.62 20.31
N ASP A 49 15.71 -9.49 19.41
CA ASP A 49 16.55 -10.53 18.79
C ASP A 49 17.69 -9.94 17.95
N HIS A 50 17.55 -8.68 17.54
CA HIS A 50 18.50 -7.95 16.71
C HIS A 50 19.12 -6.71 17.40
N HIS A 51 19.00 -6.60 18.72
CA HIS A 51 19.63 -5.55 19.53
C HIS A 51 19.38 -4.12 19.03
N PHE A 52 18.14 -3.80 18.67
CA PHE A 52 17.75 -2.48 18.16
C PHE A 52 18.03 -1.34 19.15
N ASP A 53 18.14 -1.64 20.45
CA ASP A 53 18.54 -0.71 21.50
C ASP A 53 20.02 -0.28 21.41
N ALA A 54 20.87 -1.10 20.80
CA ALA A 54 22.29 -0.82 20.59
C ALA A 54 22.60 -0.18 19.23
N ILE A 55 21.65 -0.17 18.29
CA ILE A 55 21.85 0.36 16.93
C ILE A 55 21.87 1.89 16.94
N ARG A 56 23.01 2.49 16.60
CA ARG A 56 23.18 3.96 16.47
C ARG A 56 23.43 4.40 15.03
N THR A 57 24.03 3.52 14.24
CA THR A 57 24.43 3.75 12.86
C THR A 57 23.82 2.69 11.92
N TYR A 58 23.89 2.93 10.62
CA TYR A 58 23.48 1.92 9.64
C TYR A 58 24.40 0.69 9.70
N GLU A 59 25.69 0.89 9.97
CA GLU A 59 26.69 -0.15 10.10
C GLU A 59 26.38 -1.07 11.29
N ASP A 60 25.90 -0.52 12.41
CA ASP A 60 25.42 -1.33 13.54
C ASP A 60 24.21 -2.19 13.13
N PHE A 61 23.27 -1.61 12.37
CA PHE A 61 22.11 -2.35 11.88
C PHE A 61 22.51 -3.46 10.92
N ALA A 62 23.36 -3.18 9.94
CA ALA A 62 23.79 -4.17 8.95
C ALA A 62 24.54 -5.36 9.59
N LYS A 63 25.25 -5.14 10.70
CA LYS A 63 25.90 -6.21 11.48
C LYS A 63 24.89 -7.07 12.24
N ASN A 64 23.85 -6.46 12.82
CA ASN A 64 22.88 -7.17 13.65
C ASN A 64 21.73 -7.79 12.86
N VAL A 65 21.37 -7.23 11.71
CA VAL A 65 20.19 -7.64 10.91
C VAL A 65 20.65 -8.19 9.56
N PRO A 66 20.76 -9.52 9.42
CA PRO A 66 21.14 -10.12 8.15
C PRO A 66 20.02 -9.97 7.12
N VAL A 67 20.40 -9.88 5.84
CA VAL A 67 19.47 -9.92 4.71
C VAL A 67 18.83 -11.30 4.64
N ARG A 68 17.51 -11.35 4.52
CA ARG A 68 16.71 -12.58 4.50
C ARG A 68 15.62 -12.51 3.45
N ASP A 69 15.22 -13.67 2.95
CA ASP A 69 13.98 -13.83 2.21
C ASP A 69 12.79 -14.03 3.16
N TYR A 70 11.63 -14.36 2.59
CA TYR A 70 10.42 -14.63 3.38
C TYR A 70 10.58 -15.85 4.29
N GLU A 71 11.26 -16.90 3.84
CA GLU A 71 11.43 -18.13 4.62
C GLU A 71 12.28 -17.86 5.87
N GLY A 72 13.32 -17.03 5.74
CA GLY A 72 14.13 -16.55 6.87
C GLY A 72 13.36 -15.71 7.90
N LEU A 73 12.21 -15.13 7.52
CA LEU A 73 11.33 -14.37 8.41
C LEU A 73 10.08 -15.15 8.83
N LYS A 74 9.86 -16.35 8.28
CA LYS A 74 8.61 -17.10 8.41
C LYS A 74 8.25 -17.40 9.86
N SER A 75 9.23 -17.70 10.71
CA SER A 75 9.00 -17.97 12.13
C SER A 75 8.38 -16.79 12.87
N TYR A 76 8.75 -15.55 12.53
CA TYR A 76 8.14 -14.35 13.06
C TYR A 76 6.76 -14.11 12.44
N VAL A 77 6.65 -14.25 11.12
CA VAL A 77 5.38 -14.05 10.40
C VAL A 77 4.30 -15.02 10.91
N ASP A 78 4.63 -16.30 11.11
CA ASP A 78 3.71 -17.31 11.62
C ASP A 78 3.18 -16.96 13.02
N LYS A 79 4.02 -16.36 13.89
CA LYS A 79 3.57 -15.85 15.20
C LYS A 79 2.56 -14.72 15.03
N VAL A 80 2.83 -13.78 14.12
CA VAL A 80 1.94 -12.64 13.87
C VAL A 80 0.62 -13.09 13.24
N VAL A 81 0.66 -14.05 12.29
CA VAL A 81 -0.53 -14.66 11.68
C VAL A 81 -1.42 -15.34 12.72
N LYS A 82 -0.83 -15.93 13.76
CA LYS A 82 -1.54 -16.49 14.92
C LYS A 82 -2.03 -15.43 15.93
N GLY A 83 -1.87 -14.15 15.62
CA GLY A 83 -2.34 -13.04 16.45
C GLY A 83 -1.39 -12.61 17.56
N GLN A 84 -0.12 -13.01 17.54
CA GLN A 84 0.85 -12.48 18.51
C GLN A 84 1.21 -11.03 18.18
N GLU A 85 1.21 -10.17 19.20
CA GLU A 85 1.51 -8.74 19.08
C GLU A 85 2.99 -8.47 19.30
N ASN A 86 3.48 -7.31 18.85
CA ASN A 86 4.84 -6.84 19.14
C ASN A 86 5.93 -7.81 18.66
N VAL A 87 5.71 -8.53 17.56
CA VAL A 87 6.68 -9.49 17.02
C VAL A 87 7.59 -8.82 15.98
N LEU A 88 7.06 -8.48 14.80
CA LEU A 88 7.79 -7.78 13.72
C LEU A 88 7.66 -6.27 13.80
N TRP A 89 6.54 -5.80 14.36
CA TRP A 89 6.21 -4.40 14.57
C TRP A 89 5.36 -4.28 15.83
N LYS A 90 5.30 -3.08 16.42
CA LYS A 90 4.47 -2.82 17.61
C LYS A 90 2.99 -3.10 17.31
N GLY A 91 2.29 -3.65 18.30
CA GLY A 91 0.89 -4.06 18.19
C GLY A 91 0.65 -5.19 17.19
N LYS A 92 -0.57 -5.25 16.66
CA LYS A 92 -0.98 -6.15 15.57
C LYS A 92 -1.05 -5.39 14.25
N PRO A 93 -0.75 -6.03 13.11
CA PRO A 93 -1.11 -5.45 11.81
C PRO A 93 -2.63 -5.38 11.69
N LEU A 94 -3.13 -4.44 10.88
CA LEU A 94 -4.55 -4.37 10.55
C LEU A 94 -4.95 -5.45 9.55
N TYR A 95 -4.03 -5.74 8.61
CA TYR A 95 -4.26 -6.69 7.54
C TYR A 95 -3.06 -7.58 7.28
N PHE A 96 -3.32 -8.72 6.66
CA PHE A 96 -2.35 -9.48 5.88
C PHE A 96 -2.73 -9.49 4.41
N ALA A 97 -1.83 -8.95 3.58
CA ALA A 97 -1.91 -9.15 2.15
C ALA A 97 -1.40 -10.55 1.80
N LYS A 98 -2.28 -11.38 1.24
CA LYS A 98 -1.95 -12.67 0.64
C LYS A 98 -1.37 -12.44 -0.74
N THR A 99 -0.14 -12.87 -0.96
CA THR A 99 0.44 -12.94 -2.31
C THR A 99 -0.01 -14.23 -2.99
N SER A 100 -0.24 -14.20 -4.30
CA SER A 100 -0.51 -15.41 -5.09
C SER A 100 0.71 -16.33 -4.97
N GLY A 101 0.50 -17.51 -4.38
CA GLY A 101 1.55 -18.41 -3.95
C GLY A 101 2.39 -18.92 -5.10
N THR A 102 3.71 -18.82 -4.93
CA THR A 102 4.71 -19.65 -5.60
C THR A 102 4.66 -21.08 -5.02
N THR A 103 5.50 -21.97 -5.53
CA THR A 103 5.63 -23.40 -5.15
C THR A 103 5.72 -23.70 -3.64
N SER A 104 6.02 -22.73 -2.77
CA SER A 104 6.11 -22.88 -1.30
C SER A 104 4.85 -22.50 -0.50
N GLY A 105 3.75 -22.15 -1.18
CA GLY A 105 2.49 -21.75 -0.53
C GLY A 105 2.28 -20.24 -0.47
N ALA A 106 1.22 -19.81 0.21
CA ALA A 106 0.84 -18.41 0.28
C ALA A 106 1.73 -17.64 1.28
N LYS A 107 2.33 -16.53 0.84
CA LYS A 107 3.05 -15.58 1.72
C LYS A 107 2.09 -14.52 2.24
N TYR A 108 2.22 -14.21 3.53
CA TYR A 108 1.40 -13.23 4.24
C TYR A 108 2.25 -12.00 4.59
N ILE A 109 1.94 -10.87 3.96
CA ILE A 109 2.66 -9.61 4.18
C ILE A 109 1.84 -8.73 5.15
N PRO A 110 2.35 -8.43 6.35
CA PRO A 110 1.61 -7.63 7.32
C PRO A 110 1.50 -6.16 6.85
N LEU A 111 0.31 -5.60 6.98
CA LEU A 111 0.03 -4.18 6.74
C LEU A 111 -0.35 -3.51 8.06
N THR A 112 0.48 -2.58 8.52
CA THR A 112 0.29 -1.86 9.78
C THR A 112 -0.64 -0.67 9.60
N LYS A 113 -1.24 -0.20 10.70
CA LYS A 113 -2.06 1.01 10.72
C LYS A 113 -1.31 2.22 10.16
N GLU A 114 -0.02 2.34 10.47
CA GLU A 114 0.84 3.43 10.01
C GLU A 114 1.13 3.36 8.51
N SER A 115 1.21 2.15 7.93
CA SER A 115 1.49 1.95 6.50
C SER A 115 0.28 2.23 5.60
N MET A 116 -0.94 1.97 6.08
CA MET A 116 -2.15 2.03 5.27
C MET A 116 -2.37 3.36 4.52
N PRO A 117 -2.18 4.55 5.14
CA PRO A 117 -2.33 5.82 4.43
C PRO A 117 -1.37 5.99 3.24
N PHE A 118 -0.21 5.34 3.24
CA PHE A 118 0.79 5.49 2.18
C PHE A 118 0.38 4.81 0.87
N HIS A 119 -0.43 3.74 0.91
CA HIS A 119 -0.94 3.10 -0.32
C HIS A 119 -1.80 4.05 -1.16
N ILE A 120 -2.72 4.77 -0.50
CA ILE A 120 -3.59 5.75 -1.17
C ILE A 120 -2.79 6.99 -1.58
N GLN A 121 -1.91 7.48 -0.69
CA GLN A 121 -1.09 8.65 -0.98
C GLN A 121 -0.13 8.42 -2.14
N ALA A 122 0.51 7.25 -2.23
CA ALA A 122 1.44 6.93 -3.31
C ALA A 122 0.73 6.91 -4.66
N ALA A 123 -0.41 6.21 -4.77
CA ALA A 123 -1.20 6.16 -6.00
C ALA A 123 -1.68 7.56 -6.43
N ARG A 124 -2.21 8.35 -5.48
CA ARG A 124 -2.61 9.74 -5.74
C ARG A 124 -1.43 10.59 -6.20
N ASN A 125 -0.30 10.50 -5.51
CA ASN A 125 0.86 11.32 -5.80
C ASN A 125 1.47 10.95 -7.16
N ALA A 126 1.47 9.68 -7.56
CA ALA A 126 1.93 9.27 -8.89
C ALA A 126 1.15 9.97 -10.02
N ILE A 127 -0.19 9.98 -9.93
CA ILE A 127 -1.06 10.67 -10.88
C ILE A 127 -0.79 12.19 -10.88
N LEU A 128 -0.65 12.79 -9.69
CA LEU A 128 -0.41 14.22 -9.56
C LEU A 128 0.98 14.63 -10.06
N LEU A 129 1.99 13.79 -9.89
CA LEU A 129 3.33 14.03 -10.44
C LEU A 129 3.31 13.95 -11.97
N TYR A 130 2.55 13.02 -12.55
CA TYR A 130 2.31 12.98 -14.01
C TYR A 130 1.64 14.28 -14.51
N ILE A 131 0.60 14.75 -13.81
CA ILE A 131 -0.08 16.02 -14.16
C ILE A 131 0.90 17.19 -14.07
N HIS A 132 1.75 17.22 -13.05
CA HIS A 132 2.75 18.26 -12.88
C HIS A 132 3.77 18.25 -14.02
N GLU A 133 4.29 17.07 -14.37
CA GLU A 133 5.32 16.90 -15.39
C GLU A 133 4.81 17.24 -16.80
N THR A 134 3.62 16.73 -17.15
CA THR A 134 3.10 16.82 -18.52
C THR A 134 2.17 18.00 -18.74
N GLY A 135 1.61 18.57 -17.67
CA GLY A 135 0.51 19.51 -17.75
C GLY A 135 -0.82 18.90 -18.23
N ASN A 136 -0.86 17.59 -18.53
CA ASN A 136 -2.07 16.90 -18.94
C ASN A 136 -2.89 16.54 -17.70
N ALA A 137 -4.10 17.08 -17.61
CA ALA A 137 -5.06 16.78 -16.55
C ALA A 137 -6.47 16.54 -17.11
N ASP A 138 -6.60 16.24 -18.40
CA ASP A 138 -7.93 16.13 -19.02
C ASP A 138 -8.62 14.83 -18.58
N PHE A 139 -7.84 13.77 -18.35
CA PHE A 139 -8.29 12.47 -17.86
C PHE A 139 -8.98 12.51 -16.48
N VAL A 140 -8.76 13.55 -15.67
CA VAL A 140 -9.37 13.65 -14.33
C VAL A 140 -10.89 13.82 -14.36
N SER A 141 -11.44 14.17 -15.54
CA SER A 141 -12.86 14.41 -15.72
C SER A 141 -13.63 13.15 -16.16
N GLY A 142 -12.95 12.18 -16.79
CA GLY A 142 -13.55 10.93 -17.24
C GLY A 142 -13.57 9.83 -16.18
N LYS A 143 -14.07 8.65 -16.58
CA LYS A 143 -14.05 7.44 -15.75
C LYS A 143 -12.75 6.66 -15.98
N MET A 144 -12.30 5.92 -14.97
CA MET A 144 -11.07 5.12 -15.01
C MET A 144 -11.37 3.67 -14.66
N ILE A 145 -10.82 2.74 -15.43
CA ILE A 145 -10.85 1.31 -15.08
C ILE A 145 -9.79 1.05 -14.02
N PHE A 146 -10.20 0.48 -12.90
CA PHE A 146 -9.32 0.01 -11.84
C PHE A 146 -9.58 -1.47 -11.57
N LEU A 147 -8.83 -2.34 -12.26
CA LEU A 147 -8.92 -3.77 -12.07
C LEU A 147 -8.18 -4.18 -10.80
N GLN A 148 -8.93 -4.69 -9.83
CA GLN A 148 -8.41 -5.13 -8.54
C GLN A 148 -8.81 -6.58 -8.25
N GLY A 149 -7.99 -7.26 -7.46
CA GLY A 149 -8.38 -8.50 -6.81
C GLY A 149 -9.58 -8.31 -5.87
N SER A 150 -10.28 -9.41 -5.58
CA SER A 150 -11.50 -9.40 -4.75
C SER A 150 -11.31 -8.60 -3.46
N PRO A 151 -12.24 -7.69 -3.13
CA PRO A 151 -12.19 -6.90 -1.90
C PRO A 151 -12.75 -7.66 -0.69
N ILE A 152 -13.17 -8.92 -0.85
CA ILE A 152 -13.61 -9.77 0.25
C ILE A 152 -12.44 -10.03 1.18
N LEU A 153 -12.69 -9.84 2.48
CA LEU A 153 -11.72 -10.05 3.55
C LEU A 153 -12.19 -11.14 4.48
N GLU A 154 -11.25 -11.96 4.94
CA GLU A 154 -11.46 -12.95 6.00
C GLU A 154 -10.85 -12.43 7.30
N GLU A 155 -11.53 -12.57 8.44
CA GLU A 155 -10.97 -12.17 9.73
C GLU A 155 -10.51 -13.38 10.55
N LYS A 156 -9.27 -13.33 11.04
CA LYS A 156 -8.68 -14.32 11.95
C LYS A 156 -7.87 -13.63 13.03
N HIS A 157 -8.06 -14.02 14.28
CA HIS A 157 -7.32 -13.48 15.43
C HIS A 157 -7.37 -11.93 15.57
N GLY A 158 -8.45 -11.30 15.09
CA GLY A 158 -8.63 -9.85 15.07
C GLY A 158 -7.81 -9.15 13.98
N ILE A 159 -7.38 -9.87 12.94
CA ILE A 159 -6.61 -9.36 11.79
C ILE A 159 -7.35 -9.76 10.51
N GLN A 160 -7.46 -8.84 9.56
CA GLN A 160 -8.13 -9.08 8.28
C GLN A 160 -7.16 -9.62 7.22
N PHE A 161 -7.60 -10.55 6.38
CA PHE A 161 -6.79 -11.22 5.37
C PHE A 161 -7.42 -11.01 4.00
N GLY A 162 -6.61 -10.68 2.99
CA GLY A 162 -7.12 -10.46 1.64
C GLY A 162 -6.01 -10.19 0.62
N ARG A 163 -6.38 -9.90 -0.62
CA ARG A 163 -5.42 -9.42 -1.64
C ARG A 163 -5.13 -7.95 -1.40
N LEU A 164 -3.89 -7.50 -1.61
CA LEU A 164 -3.50 -6.11 -1.34
C LEU A 164 -4.42 -5.10 -2.04
N SER A 165 -4.71 -5.29 -3.33
CA SER A 165 -5.60 -4.41 -4.08
C SER A 165 -7.03 -4.39 -3.52
N GLY A 166 -7.52 -5.54 -3.03
CA GLY A 166 -8.83 -5.66 -2.41
C GLY A 166 -8.88 -4.96 -1.05
N ILE A 167 -7.84 -5.11 -0.23
CA ILE A 167 -7.68 -4.40 1.05
C ILE A 167 -7.70 -2.88 0.82
N VAL A 168 -6.90 -2.39 -0.14
CA VAL A 168 -6.77 -0.95 -0.42
C VAL A 168 -8.10 -0.34 -0.91
N ALA A 169 -8.97 -1.13 -1.56
CA ALA A 169 -10.27 -0.67 -2.02
C ALA A 169 -11.15 -0.09 -0.88
N HIS A 170 -11.04 -0.66 0.33
CA HIS A 170 -11.75 -0.19 1.51
C HIS A 170 -11.28 1.19 2.01
N PHE A 171 -10.11 1.66 1.57
CA PHE A 171 -9.50 2.92 1.98
C PHE A 171 -9.63 4.03 0.94
N VAL A 172 -10.16 3.73 -0.25
CA VAL A 172 -10.36 4.73 -1.30
C VAL A 172 -11.50 5.66 -0.87
N PRO A 173 -11.26 6.98 -0.72
CA PRO A 173 -12.31 7.93 -0.37
C PRO A 173 -13.49 7.89 -1.35
N LYS A 174 -14.73 7.98 -0.85
CA LYS A 174 -15.97 7.92 -1.66
C LYS A 174 -15.98 8.85 -2.89
N TYR A 175 -15.39 10.05 -2.77
CA TYR A 175 -15.34 10.99 -3.90
C TYR A 175 -14.45 10.50 -5.05
N LEU A 176 -13.41 9.69 -4.77
CA LEU A 176 -12.57 9.05 -5.79
C LEU A 176 -13.20 7.78 -6.36
N GLN A 177 -14.16 7.17 -5.67
CA GLN A 177 -14.87 5.99 -6.15
C GLN A 177 -15.86 6.34 -7.27
N LYS A 178 -16.39 7.57 -7.32
CA LYS A 178 -17.38 8.00 -8.33
C LYS A 178 -16.89 7.93 -9.79
N ASN A 179 -15.59 8.09 -9.99
CA ASN A 179 -14.97 8.04 -11.32
C ASN A 179 -14.29 6.69 -11.60
N ARG A 180 -14.50 5.68 -10.74
CA ARG A 180 -13.88 4.35 -10.88
C ARG A 180 -14.89 3.33 -11.35
N MET A 181 -14.44 2.52 -12.30
CA MET A 181 -15.13 1.34 -12.82
C MET A 181 -14.18 0.13 -12.68
N PRO A 182 -14.68 -1.11 -12.63
CA PRO A 182 -16.08 -1.48 -12.52
C PRO A 182 -16.64 -1.25 -11.10
N SER A 183 -17.93 -1.51 -10.91
CA SER A 183 -18.63 -1.47 -9.62
C SER A 183 -18.00 -2.37 -8.55
N TRP A 184 -18.44 -2.21 -7.30
CA TRP A 184 -17.99 -3.07 -6.21
C TRP A 184 -18.42 -4.51 -6.43
N GLU A 185 -19.66 -4.68 -6.89
CA GLU A 185 -20.30 -5.95 -7.19
C GLU A 185 -19.51 -6.71 -8.26
N THR A 186 -19.19 -6.07 -9.39
CA THR A 186 -18.37 -6.66 -10.44
C THR A 186 -16.93 -6.95 -9.97
N ASN A 187 -16.38 -6.11 -9.10
CA ASN A 187 -15.07 -6.39 -8.50
C ASN A 187 -15.06 -7.62 -7.56
N CYS A 188 -16.20 -8.00 -6.99
CA CYS A 188 -16.36 -9.17 -6.13
C CYS A 188 -16.51 -10.49 -6.89
N ILE A 189 -16.73 -10.47 -8.22
CA ILE A 189 -16.81 -11.69 -9.04
C ILE A 189 -15.48 -12.45 -8.96
N GLU A 190 -15.53 -13.74 -8.60
CA GLU A 190 -14.33 -14.58 -8.46
C GLU A 190 -13.88 -15.20 -9.80
N ASP A 191 -14.83 -15.68 -10.60
CA ASP A 191 -14.56 -16.25 -11.91
C ASP A 191 -14.05 -15.16 -12.86
N TRP A 192 -12.86 -15.37 -13.43
CA TRP A 192 -12.17 -14.35 -14.20
C TRP A 192 -12.90 -14.00 -15.49
N GLU A 193 -13.36 -14.99 -16.24
CA GLU A 193 -14.03 -14.78 -17.53
C GLU A 193 -15.36 -14.04 -17.32
N THR A 194 -16.17 -14.50 -16.35
CA THR A 194 -17.41 -13.82 -15.96
C THR A 194 -17.16 -12.37 -15.50
N LYS A 195 -16.06 -12.14 -14.78
CA LYS A 195 -15.68 -10.79 -14.32
C LYS A 195 -15.32 -9.89 -15.50
N VAL A 196 -14.58 -10.40 -16.49
CA VAL A 196 -14.22 -9.65 -17.70
C VAL A 196 -15.48 -9.24 -18.47
N ASP A 197 -16.42 -10.17 -18.68
CA ASP A 197 -17.68 -9.86 -19.38
C ASP A 197 -18.47 -8.76 -18.66
N ALA A 198 -18.57 -8.85 -17.33
CA ALA A 198 -19.23 -7.83 -16.51
C ALA A 198 -18.52 -6.45 -16.58
N ILE A 199 -17.18 -6.44 -16.56
CA ILE A 199 -16.39 -5.19 -16.74
C ILE A 199 -16.71 -4.55 -18.08
N VAL A 200 -16.69 -5.34 -19.17
CA VAL A 200 -16.99 -4.83 -20.51
C VAL A 200 -18.41 -4.27 -20.57
N ALA A 201 -19.39 -5.01 -20.04
CA ALA A 201 -20.78 -4.56 -20.01
C ALA A 201 -20.95 -3.21 -19.28
N GLU A 202 -20.24 -2.99 -18.17
CA GLU A 202 -20.30 -1.75 -17.42
C GLU A 202 -19.55 -0.58 -18.08
N THR A 203 -18.49 -0.86 -18.84
CA THR A 203 -17.56 0.18 -19.33
C THR A 203 -17.75 0.57 -20.79
N ILE A 204 -18.37 -0.27 -21.61
CA ILE A 204 -18.45 -0.07 -23.07
C ILE A 204 -19.17 1.21 -23.51
N ASN A 205 -20.13 1.69 -22.70
CA ASN A 205 -20.92 2.89 -23.01
C ASN A 205 -20.45 4.13 -22.23
N GLU A 206 -19.31 4.05 -21.55
CA GLU A 206 -18.82 5.09 -20.66
C GLU A 206 -17.69 5.89 -21.30
N ASP A 207 -17.62 7.18 -20.97
CA ASP A 207 -16.51 8.04 -21.37
C ASP A 207 -15.28 7.74 -20.49
N MET A 208 -14.49 6.78 -20.97
CA MET A 208 -13.28 6.31 -20.33
C MET A 208 -12.10 7.22 -20.65
N ALA A 209 -11.30 7.52 -19.64
CA ALA A 209 -10.13 8.39 -19.71
C ALA A 209 -8.82 7.63 -19.95
#